data_AF-A0A954N5N1-F1
#
_entry.id   AF-A0A954N5N1-F1
#
_cell.length_a   1.000
_cell.length_b   1.000
_cell.length_c   1.000
_cell.angle_alpha   90.00
_cell.angle_beta   90.00
_cell.angle_gamma   90.00
#
_symmetry.space_group_name_H-M   'P 1'
#
loop_
_entity.id
_entity.type
_entity.pdbx_description
1 polymer ?
#
loop_
_entity_poly.entity_id
_entity_poly.type
_entity_poly.pdbx_seq_one_letter_code
_entity_poly.pdbx_strand_id
1 'polypeptide(L)' 'MISDKHFHYEVGHDDQGVTVKVAHIPTHREKLVHLGPGETVADAQKNLKYELLTGFMDEKDFRSDI' A
#
# COMPACT_ATOMS: atom_id res chain seq x y z
N MET A 1 -4.96 -6.14 -15.93
CA MET A 1 -4.37 -7.04 -14.92
C MET A 1 -3.37 -6.25 -14.09
N ILE A 2 -3.63 -6.06 -12.79
CA ILE A 2 -2.68 -5.39 -11.88
C ILE A 2 -1.66 -6.44 -11.43
N SER A 3 -0.37 -6.13 -11.56
CA SER A 3 0.74 -7.02 -11.18
C SER A 3 1.67 -6.28 -10.23
N ASP A 4 2.42 -7.00 -9.42
CA ASP A 4 3.31 -6.44 -8.39
C ASP A 4 4.34 -5.45 -8.96
N LYS A 5 4.76 -5.65 -10.22
CA LYS A 5 5.63 -4.74 -10.97
C LYS A 5 5.08 -3.32 -11.17
N HIS A 6 3.79 -3.09 -10.94
CA HIS A 6 3.17 -1.76 -11.03
C HIS A 6 3.30 -0.95 -9.73
N PHE A 7 3.83 -1.56 -8.67
CA PHE A 7 4.03 -0.92 -7.39
C PHE A 7 5.49 -0.50 -7.20
N HIS A 8 5.69 0.69 -6.67
CA HIS A 8 6.95 1.19 -6.16
C HIS A 8 6.86 1.28 -4.64
N TYR A 9 7.90 0.82 -3.95
CA TYR A 9 7.96 0.78 -2.49
C TYR A 9 9.14 1.63 -2.03
N GLU A 10 8.89 2.52 -1.08
CA GLU A 10 9.91 3.39 -0.48
C GLU A 10 9.83 3.28 1.04
N VAL A 11 11.00 3.21 1.69
CA VAL A 11 11.12 3.21 3.15
C VAL A 11 12.02 4.37 3.52
N GLY A 12 11.54 5.22 4.43
CA GLY A 12 12.22 6.42 4.88
C GLY A 12 12.16 6.56 6.39
N HIS A 13 12.69 7.68 6.87
CA HIS A 13 12.62 8.06 8.27
C HIS A 13 12.41 9.58 8.36
N ASP A 14 11.43 10.01 9.15
CA ASP A 14 11.15 11.41 9.43
C ASP A 14 11.17 11.67 10.96
N ASP A 15 10.72 12.84 11.39
CA ASP A 15 10.68 13.22 12.81
C ASP A 15 9.68 12.38 13.63
N GLN A 16 8.77 11.65 12.99
CA GLN A 16 7.78 10.78 13.62
C GLN A 16 8.23 9.30 13.64
N GLY A 17 9.26 8.94 12.88
CA GLY A 17 9.89 7.62 12.88
C GLY A 17 10.03 7.04 11.48
N VAL A 18 9.92 5.70 11.39
CA VAL A 18 10.05 5.00 10.10
C VAL A 18 8.77 5.18 9.28
N THR A 19 8.93 5.63 8.03
CA THR A 19 7.83 5.80 7.07
C THR A 19 7.90 4.74 6.00
N VAL A 20 6.76 4.18 5.62
CA VAL A 20 6.61 3.28 4.48
C VAL A 20 5.65 3.91 3.48
N LYS A 21 6.09 4.02 2.22
CA LYS A 21 5.30 4.53 1.11
C LYS A 21 5.15 3.48 0.03
N VAL A 22 3.94 3.34 -0.50
CA VAL A 22 3.64 2.49 -1.64
C VAL A 22 2.95 3.34 -2.69
N ALA A 23 3.40 3.25 -3.94
CA ALA A 23 2.83 3.97 -5.07
C ALA A 23 2.48 3.01 -6.21
N HIS A 24 1.29 3.15 -6.78
CA HIS A 24 0.89 2.46 -8.01
C HIS A 24 1.18 3.36 -9.21
N ILE A 25 2.23 3.00 -9.96
CA ILE A 25 2.81 3.81 -11.04
C ILE A 25 1.76 4.17 -12.12
N PRO A 26 0.94 3.23 -12.63
CA PRO A 26 0.02 3.52 -13.74
C PRO A 26 -1.08 4.52 -13.42
N THR A 27 -1.50 4.62 -12.16
CA THR A 27 -2.60 5.50 -11.74
C THR A 27 -2.13 6.69 -10.93
N HIS A 28 -0.82 6.84 -10.71
CA HIS A 28 -0.20 7.87 -9.88
C HIS A 28 -0.79 7.97 -8.46
N ARG A 29 -1.41 6.89 -7.95
CA ARG A 29 -1.91 6.86 -6.57
C ARG A 29 -0.83 6.36 -5.64
N GLU A 30 -0.73 7.00 -4.49
CA GLU A 30 0.23 6.62 -3.45
C GLU A 30 -0.40 6.69 -2.07
N LYS A 31 0.18 5.93 -1.15
CA LYS A 31 -0.16 5.92 0.28
C LYS A 31 1.13 5.88 1.09
N LEU A 32 1.10 6.54 2.24
CA LEU A 32 2.20 6.61 3.19
C LEU A 32 1.66 6.34 4.59
N VAL A 33 2.42 5.59 5.38
CA VAL A 33 2.12 5.34 6.79
C VAL A 33 3.40 5.40 7.62
N HIS A 34 3.27 5.81 8.87
CA HIS A 34 4.30 5.69 9.88
C HIS A 34 4.18 4.34 10.59
N LEU A 35 5.29 3.65 10.77
CA LEU A 35 5.28 2.38 11.51
C LEU A 35 5.03 2.62 12.99
N GLY A 36 4.02 1.94 13.52
CA GLY A 36 3.77 1.86 14.94
C GLY A 36 4.76 0.96 15.68
N PRO A 37 4.80 1.02 17.03
CA PRO A 37 5.66 0.15 17.82
C PRO A 37 5.34 -1.33 17.58
N GLY A 38 6.33 -2.09 17.11
CA GLY A 38 6.20 -3.52 16.84
C GLY A 38 5.65 -3.88 15.46
N GLU A 39 5.29 -2.90 14.63
CA GLU A 39 4.95 -3.14 13.22
C GLU A 39 6.20 -3.35 12.37
N THR A 40 6.08 -4.21 11.35
CA THR A 40 7.17 -4.45 10.40
C THR A 40 6.94 -3.69 9.10
N VAL A 41 8.04 -3.32 8.43
CA VAL A 41 7.99 -2.73 7.08
C VAL A 41 7.19 -3.62 6.12
N ALA A 42 7.36 -4.94 6.20
CA ALA A 42 6.69 -5.90 5.32
C ALA A 42 5.17 -5.89 5.49
N ASP A 43 4.69 -5.84 6.74
CA ASP A 43 3.25 -5.77 7.04
C ASP A 43 2.65 -4.45 6.53
N ALA A 44 3.36 -3.33 6.76
CA ALA A 44 2.92 -2.03 6.27
C ALA A 44 2.87 -1.97 4.74
N GLN A 45 3.89 -2.48 4.04
CA GLN A 45 3.88 -2.56 2.58
C GLN A 45 2.71 -3.39 2.05
N LYS A 46 2.42 -4.53 2.69
CA LYS A 46 1.29 -5.40 2.33
C LYS A 46 -0.05 -4.69 2.54
N ASN A 47 -0.24 -4.03 3.68
CA ASN A 47 -1.48 -3.32 4.00
C ASN A 47 -1.70 -2.13 3.05
N LEU A 48 -0.68 -1.31 2.84
CA LEU A 48 -0.76 -0.17 1.91
C LEU A 48 -1.03 -0.60 0.46
N LYS A 49 -0.41 -1.71 0.02
CA LYS A 49 -0.72 -2.31 -1.28
C LYS A 49 -2.19 -2.75 -1.37
N TYR A 50 -2.70 -3.42 -0.34
CA TYR A 50 -4.10 -3.85 -0.30
C TYR A 50 -5.05 -2.65 -0.35
N GLU A 51 -4.80 -1.60 0.42
CA GLU A 51 -5.58 -0.35 0.37
C GLU A 51 -5.56 0.32 -1.00
N LEU A 52 -4.40 0.35 -1.68
CA LEU A 52 -4.32 0.89 -3.02
C LEU A 52 -5.15 0.05 -4.01
N LEU A 53 -5.08 -1.28 -3.89
CA LEU A 53 -5.86 -2.21 -4.72
C LEU A 53 -7.36 -2.08 -4.49
N THR A 54 -7.83 -2.02 -3.24
CA THR A 54 -9.25 -1.81 -2.92
C THR A 54 -9.73 -0.45 -3.40
N GLY A 55 -8.86 0.57 -3.46
CA GLY A 55 -9.21 1.85 -4.09
C GLY A 55 -9.39 1.80 -5.61
N PHE A 56 -8.83 0.79 -6.31
CA PHE A 56 -9.00 0.60 -7.75
C PHE A 56 -10.20 -0.28 -8.12
N MET A 57 -10.60 -1.16 -7.20
CA MET A 57 -11.76 -2.03 -7.38
C MET A 57 -12.97 -1.29 -6.80
N ASP A 58 -13.92 -0.89 -7.63
CA ASP A 58 -15.21 -0.40 -7.14
C ASP A 58 -15.71 -1.36 -6.04
N GLU A 59 -16.20 -0.83 -4.90
CA GLU A 59 -16.65 -1.60 -3.72
C GLU A 59 -17.69 -2.70 -4.05
N LYS A 60 -18.20 -2.75 -5.28
CA LYS A 60 -19.20 -3.70 -5.79
C LYS A 60 -18.63 -5.05 -6.24
N ASP A 61 -17.33 -5.18 -6.52
CA ASP A 61 -16.75 -6.42 -7.06
C ASP A 61 -16.21 -7.39 -5.99
N PHE A 62 -16.26 -7.05 -4.69
CA PHE A 62 -15.67 -7.89 -3.63
C PHE A 62 -16.58 -9.03 -3.12
N ARG A 63 -17.86 -9.10 -3.53
CA ARG A 63 -18.82 -10.10 -3.02
C ARG A 63 -19.08 -11.31 -3.92
N SER A 64 -18.25 -11.52 -4.93
CA SER A 64 -18.28 -12.76 -5.71
C SER A 64 -16.92 -13.44 -5.57
N ASP A 65 -16.92 -14.62 -4.95
CA ASP A 65 -15.79 -15.56 -4.81
C ASP A 65 -14.82 -15.38 -3.63
N ILE A 66 -15.36 -15.24 -2.41
CA ILE A 66 -14.76 -15.86 -1.20
C ILE A 66 -15.73 -16.92 -0.68
#